data_AF-R1GJF0-F1
#
_entry.id   AF-R1GJF0-F1
#
_cell.length_a   1.000
_cell.length_b   1.000
_cell.length_c   1.000
_cell.angle_alpha   90.00
_cell.angle_beta   90.00
_cell.angle_gamma   90.00
#
_symmetry.space_group_name_H-M   'P 1'
#
loop_
_entity.id
_entity.type
_entity.pdbx_description
1 polymer ?
#
loop_
_entity_poly.entity_id
_entity_poly.type
_entity_poly.pdbx_seq_one_letter_code
_entity_poly.pdbx_strand_id
1 'polypeptide(L)'
;MQFSATLLALTAVAATHFGFAAARQHAHCACQAASGGEVDAVVTAMVVQYNPNKWELASTPSTLEQGAHFAGTYAIPKSGSIDGDDFYNQCKEYGAADSTCF
;
A
#
# COMPACT_ATOMS: atom_id res chain seq x y z
N MET A 1 40.30 50.48 -2.70
CA MET A 1 39.78 49.20 -2.16
C MET A 1 38.27 49.22 -2.44
N GLN A 2 37.74 48.79 -3.58
CA GLN A 2 37.74 47.48 -4.25
C GLN A 2 36.67 46.51 -3.68
N PHE A 3 35.61 46.27 -4.48
CA PHE A 3 34.66 45.13 -4.61
C PHE A 3 33.92 44.62 -3.33
N SER A 4 32.70 44.08 -3.33
CA SER A 4 31.79 43.58 -4.37
C SER A 4 30.38 43.45 -3.78
N ALA A 5 29.38 43.55 -4.65
CA ALA A 5 28.00 43.16 -4.38
C ALA A 5 27.84 41.63 -4.39
N THR A 6 27.06 41.07 -3.46
CA THR A 6 26.38 39.79 -3.69
C THR A 6 25.04 39.76 -2.95
N LEU A 7 23.96 40.06 -3.69
CA LEU A 7 22.61 39.62 -3.36
C LEU A 7 22.59 38.08 -3.33
N LEU A 8 22.03 37.50 -2.28
CA LEU A 8 21.48 36.15 -2.32
C LEU A 8 20.06 36.21 -1.76
N ALA A 9 19.12 36.49 -2.65
CA ALA A 9 17.71 36.26 -2.40
C ALA A 9 17.46 34.75 -2.50
N LEU A 10 17.25 34.08 -1.36
CA LEU A 10 16.70 32.73 -1.33
C LEU A 10 15.18 32.82 -1.51
N THR A 11 14.71 32.76 -2.74
CA THR A 11 13.31 32.42 -3.02
C THR A 11 13.15 30.91 -2.87
N ALA A 12 12.70 30.47 -1.70
CA ALA A 12 12.24 29.09 -1.51
C ALA A 12 10.91 28.92 -2.26
N VAL A 13 10.99 28.38 -3.48
CA VAL A 13 9.80 27.89 -4.21
C VAL A 13 9.40 26.59 -3.53
N ALA A 14 8.45 26.67 -2.60
CA ALA A 14 7.77 25.49 -2.07
C ALA A 14 6.88 24.92 -3.18
N ALA A 15 7.43 24.01 -3.97
CA ALA A 15 6.67 23.21 -4.90
C ALA A 15 5.79 22.23 -4.10
N THR A 16 4.55 22.63 -3.85
CA THR A 16 3.48 21.74 -3.39
C THR A 16 3.27 20.66 -4.45
N HIS A 17 3.89 19.50 -4.24
CA HIS A 17 3.64 18.31 -5.01
C HIS A 17 2.27 17.76 -4.61
N PHE A 18 1.21 18.28 -5.23
CA PHE A 18 -0.05 17.54 -5.34
C PHE A 18 0.17 16.42 -6.34
N GLY A 19 0.90 15.39 -5.91
CA GLY A 19 0.95 14.13 -6.61
C GLY A 19 -0.43 13.50 -6.50
N PHE A 20 -1.21 13.53 -7.57
CA PHE A 20 -2.26 12.54 -7.77
C PHE A 20 -1.53 11.19 -7.88
N ALA A 21 -1.28 10.53 -6.75
CA ALA A 21 -0.92 9.13 -6.73
C ALA A 21 -2.11 8.42 -7.38
N ALA A 22 -1.93 7.91 -8.59
CA ALA A 22 -2.87 6.98 -9.16
C ALA A 22 -2.91 5.78 -8.21
N ALA A 23 -3.94 5.72 -7.36
CA ALA A 23 -4.20 4.60 -6.49
C ALA A 23 -3.98 3.32 -7.29
N ARG A 24 -3.02 2.49 -6.89
CA ARG A 24 -2.79 1.23 -7.59
C ARG A 24 -4.00 0.36 -7.28
N GLN A 25 -4.87 0.19 -8.27
CA GLN A 25 -6.12 -0.53 -8.11
C GLN A 25 -5.89 -2.02 -8.29
N HIS A 26 -6.19 -2.80 -7.25
CA HIS A 26 -5.96 -4.24 -7.21
C HIS A 26 -7.25 -5.00 -6.89
N ALA A 27 -7.33 -6.26 -7.32
CA ALA A 27 -8.45 -7.13 -7.01
C ALA A 27 -8.21 -7.91 -5.71
N HIS A 28 -6.95 -8.19 -5.40
CA HIS A 28 -6.56 -8.95 -4.21
C HIS A 28 -5.39 -8.28 -3.53
N CYS A 29 -5.41 -8.23 -2.20
CA CYS A 29 -4.26 -7.80 -1.40
C CYS A 29 -4.11 -8.67 -0.15
N ALA A 30 -2.88 -8.85 0.34
CA ALA A 30 -2.60 -9.52 1.60
C ALA A 30 -1.39 -8.89 2.28
N CYS A 31 -1.37 -8.91 3.62
CA CYS A 31 -0.21 -8.48 4.39
C CYS A 31 0.85 -9.59 4.38
N GLN A 32 2.14 -9.22 4.44
CA GLN A 32 3.25 -10.17 4.46
C GLN A 32 4.02 -10.10 5.79
N ALA A 33 4.45 -11.26 6.29
CA ALA A 33 5.27 -11.37 7.50
C ALA A 33 6.70 -10.84 7.30
N ALA A 34 7.18 -10.87 6.05
CA ALA A 34 8.43 -10.26 5.60
C ALA A 34 8.22 -9.67 4.20
N SER A 35 8.98 -8.66 3.79
CA SER A 35 8.90 -8.11 2.43
C SER A 35 9.28 -9.20 1.41
N GLY A 36 8.38 -9.46 0.45
CA GLY A 36 8.52 -10.57 -0.50
C GLY A 36 8.42 -11.96 0.14
N GLY A 37 7.94 -12.06 1.38
CA GLY A 37 7.77 -13.29 2.14
C GLY A 37 6.33 -13.82 2.12
N GLU A 38 6.04 -14.77 2.99
CA GLU A 38 4.72 -15.39 3.10
C GLU A 38 3.62 -14.41 3.55
N VAL A 39 2.37 -14.76 3.24
CA VAL A 39 1.19 -14.01 3.69
C VAL A 39 1.02 -14.17 5.20
N ASP A 40 0.90 -13.04 5.90
CA ASP A 40 0.46 -12.99 7.28
C ASP A 40 -1.07 -12.98 7.32
N ALA A 41 -1.65 -14.17 7.49
CA ALA A 41 -3.10 -14.34 7.51
C ALA A 41 -3.76 -13.66 8.74
N VAL A 42 -3.05 -13.56 9.86
CA VAL A 42 -3.57 -12.93 11.08
C VAL A 42 -3.69 -11.43 10.87
N VAL A 43 -2.63 -10.79 10.38
CA VAL A 43 -2.66 -9.35 10.11
C VAL A 43 -3.62 -9.02 8.97
N THR A 44 -3.68 -9.84 7.93
CA THR A 44 -4.66 -9.66 6.86
C THR A 44 -6.10 -9.71 7.38
N ALA A 45 -6.41 -10.67 8.27
CA ALA A 45 -7.72 -10.76 8.90
C ALA A 45 -8.04 -9.54 9.78
N MET A 46 -7.06 -9.03 10.54
CA MET A 46 -7.23 -7.80 11.34
C MET A 46 -7.54 -6.60 10.45
N VAL A 47 -6.76 -6.39 9.38
CA VAL A 47 -6.98 -5.30 8.41
C VAL A 47 -8.40 -5.34 7.86
N VAL A 48 -8.89 -6.52 7.45
CA VAL A 48 -10.26 -6.68 6.96
C VAL A 48 -11.31 -6.46 8.06
N GLN A 49 -11.07 -6.97 9.26
CA GLN A 49 -12.00 -6.82 10.39
C GLN A 49 -12.19 -5.37 10.82
N TYR A 50 -11.12 -4.55 10.78
CA TYR A 50 -11.19 -3.12 11.09
C TYR A 50 -11.66 -2.26 9.91
N ASN A 51 -11.74 -2.83 8.70
CA ASN A 51 -12.26 -2.17 7.51
C ASN A 51 -13.46 -2.94 6.90
N PRO A 52 -14.50 -3.26 7.69
CA PRO A 52 -15.53 -4.23 7.30
C PRO A 52 -16.43 -3.75 6.16
N ASN A 53 -16.45 -2.44 5.88
CA ASN A 53 -17.24 -1.88 4.78
C ASN A 53 -16.45 -1.83 3.46
N LYS A 54 -15.13 -2.02 3.50
CA LYS A 54 -14.24 -1.89 2.33
C LYS A 54 -13.91 -3.27 1.76
N TRP A 55 -13.58 -4.21 2.63
CA TRP A 55 -12.97 -5.48 2.23
C TRP A 55 -13.63 -6.68 2.92
N GLU A 56 -13.42 -7.85 2.34
CA GLU A 56 -13.76 -9.15 2.92
C GLU A 56 -12.64 -10.16 2.67
N LEU A 57 -12.62 -11.24 3.47
CA LEU A 57 -11.61 -12.29 3.32
C LEU A 57 -12.05 -13.29 2.26
N ALA A 58 -11.14 -13.59 1.34
CA ALA A 58 -11.23 -14.70 0.44
C ALA A 58 -10.07 -15.66 0.69
N SER A 59 -10.37 -16.96 0.70
CA SER A 59 -9.34 -17.99 0.53
C SER A 59 -8.60 -17.73 -0.77
N THR A 60 -7.28 -17.96 -0.81
CA THR A 60 -6.42 -17.71 -1.98
C THR A 60 -7.11 -18.15 -3.27
N PRO A 61 -7.09 -17.35 -4.36
CA PRO A 61 -7.36 -17.94 -5.66
C PRO A 61 -6.46 -19.16 -5.85
N SER A 62 -7.05 -20.27 -6.30
CA SER A 62 -6.44 -21.60 -6.25
C SER A 62 -5.19 -21.77 -7.12
N THR A 63 -4.78 -20.74 -7.87
CA THR A 63 -3.64 -20.77 -8.77
C THR A 63 -2.80 -19.48 -8.71
N LEU A 64 -1.47 -19.66 -8.76
CA LEU A 64 -0.49 -18.59 -9.05
C LEU A 64 -0.79 -17.88 -10.40
N GLU A 65 -1.60 -18.49 -11.27
CA GLU A 65 -2.00 -17.97 -12.57
C GLU A 65 -2.86 -16.70 -12.51
N GLN A 66 -3.49 -16.41 -11.36
CA GLN A 66 -4.30 -15.20 -11.18
C GLN A 66 -3.51 -14.00 -10.62
N GLY A 67 -2.18 -14.09 -10.57
CA GLY A 67 -1.30 -13.03 -10.06
C GLY A 67 -0.91 -13.19 -8.59
N ALA A 68 -1.45 -14.20 -7.89
CA ALA A 68 -1.03 -14.53 -6.55
C ALA A 68 0.43 -15.04 -6.57
N HIS A 69 1.33 -14.34 -5.89
CA HIS A 69 2.72 -14.77 -5.74
C HIS A 69 2.93 -15.67 -4.51
N PHE A 70 1.98 -15.64 -3.57
CA PHE A 70 2.06 -16.30 -2.28
C PHE A 70 0.73 -16.97 -1.93
N ALA A 71 0.77 -18.19 -1.38
CA ALA A 71 -0.42 -18.84 -0.84
C ALA A 71 -0.86 -18.16 0.48
N GLY A 72 -2.17 -18.05 0.72
CA GLY A 72 -2.69 -17.46 1.97
C GLY A 72 -4.06 -16.81 1.83
N THR A 73 -4.58 -16.25 2.92
CA THR A 73 -5.86 -15.53 2.90
C THR A 73 -5.65 -14.11 2.38
N TYR A 74 -6.45 -13.69 1.40
CA TYR A 74 -6.39 -12.36 0.81
C TYR A 74 -7.64 -11.55 1.16
N ALA A 75 -7.48 -10.23 1.23
CA ALA A 75 -8.56 -9.28 1.17
C ALA A 75 -9.00 -9.08 -0.28
N ILE A 76 -10.31 -9.03 -0.50
CA ILE A 76 -10.95 -8.63 -1.76
C ILE A 76 -11.86 -7.42 -1.52
N PRO A 77 -12.05 -6.54 -2.52
CA PRO A 77 -12.90 -5.38 -2.37
C PRO A 77 -14.37 -5.80 -2.41
N LYS A 78 -15.17 -5.26 -1.48
CA LYS A 78 -16.64 -5.40 -1.54
C LYS A 78 -17.25 -4.62 -2.71
N SER A 79 -16.54 -3.62 -3.21
CA SER A 79 -16.91 -2.85 -4.39
C SER A 79 -15.66 -2.24 -5.04
N GLY A 80 -15.62 -2.23 -6.37
CA GLY A 80 -14.55 -1.59 -7.12
C GLY A 80 -13.23 -2.34 -6.98
N SER A 81 -12.21 -1.68 -6.45
CA SER A 81 -10.85 -2.17 -6.33
C SER A 81 -10.24 -1.75 -4.98
N ILE A 82 -9.18 -2.44 -4.58
CA ILE A 82 -8.36 -2.07 -3.42
C ILE A 82 -7.32 -1.07 -3.89
N ASP A 83 -7.22 0.07 -3.18
CA ASP A 83 -6.06 0.95 -3.29
C ASP A 83 -4.88 0.29 -2.55
N GLY A 84 -3.87 -0.12 -3.31
CA GLY A 84 -2.70 -0.83 -2.77
C GLY A 84 -1.90 -0.01 -1.77
N ASP A 85 -1.85 1.31 -1.90
CA ASP A 85 -1.12 2.16 -0.96
C ASP A 85 -1.89 2.27 0.38
N ASP A 86 -3.22 2.39 0.31
CA ASP A 86 -4.10 2.33 1.49
C ASP A 86 -3.97 0.98 2.21
N PHE A 87 -4.03 -0.12 1.47
CA PHE A 87 -3.89 -1.46 2.03
C PHE A 87 -2.51 -1.70 2.64
N TYR A 88 -1.44 -1.28 1.96
CA TYR A 88 -0.07 -1.31 2.49
C TYR A 88 0.02 -0.59 3.83
N ASN A 89 -0.50 0.64 3.90
CA ASN A 89 -0.46 1.44 5.14
C ASN A 89 -1.23 0.77 6.28
N GLN A 90 -2.39 0.14 5.99
CA GLN A 90 -3.12 -0.65 6.97
C GLN A 90 -2.28 -1.85 7.46
N CYS A 91 -1.62 -2.60 6.56
CA CYS A 91 -0.72 -3.68 6.97
C CYS A 91 0.41 -3.18 7.88
N LYS A 92 1.01 -2.02 7.57
CA LYS A 92 2.06 -1.41 8.41
C LYS A 92 1.53 -1.01 9.79
N GLU A 93 0.32 -0.48 9.88
CA GLU A 93 -0.33 -0.08 11.13
C GLU A 93 -0.48 -1.25 12.11
N TYR A 94 -0.81 -2.45 11.60
CA TYR A 94 -0.97 -3.66 12.41
C TYR A 94 0.28 -4.53 12.53
N GLY A 95 1.45 -4.01 12.13
CA GLY A 95 2.75 -4.63 12.40
C GLY A 95 3.24 -5.62 11.33
N ALA A 96 2.60 -5.70 10.16
CA ALA A 96 3.14 -6.48 9.05
C ALA A 96 4.39 -5.79 8.46
N ALA A 97 5.25 -6.61 7.84
CA ALA A 97 6.45 -6.11 7.19
C ALA A 97 6.13 -5.38 5.88
N ASP A 98 5.18 -5.91 5.10
CA ASP A 98 4.85 -5.45 3.75
C ASP A 98 3.42 -5.86 3.35
N SER A 99 3.02 -5.58 2.11
CA SER A 99 1.81 -6.08 1.47
C SER A 99 2.07 -6.52 0.04
N THR A 100 1.34 -7.55 -0.41
CA THR A 100 1.31 -7.99 -1.80
C THR A 100 -0.07 -7.76 -2.38
N CYS A 101 -0.16 -7.24 -3.61
CA CYS A 101 -1.42 -6.99 -4.30
C CYS A 101 -1.32 -7.34 -5.79
N PHE A 102 -2.43 -7.79 -6.39
CA PHE A 102 -2.54 -8.11 -7.81
C PHE A 102 -3.96 -7.87 -8.36
#